data_AF-A0A6G3XMQ4-F1
#
_entry.id   AF-A0A6G3XMQ4-F1
#
_cell.length_a   1.000
_cell.length_b   1.000
_cell.length_c   1.000
_cell.angle_alpha   90.00
_cell.angle_beta   90.00
_cell.angle_gamma   90.00
#
_symmetry.space_group_name_H-M   'P 1'
#
loop_
_entity.id
_entity.type
_entity.pdbx_description
1 polymer ?
#
loop_
_entity_poly.entity_id
_entity_poly.type
_entity_poly.pdbx_seq_one_letter_code
_entity_poly.pdbx_strand_id
1 'polypeptide(L)'
;MALGDVVEFKIPAAPILTALAVGKEVRYLRLVRAAERRRHLGLLDTLVGRNATPVGQPTSGETAVAAAVKLRREDLLRALGTLDDSVPEESRTHHGSLTLLWSISRLVSGQSRLVPWHDFKAEIGPLLLEFGGSGTGAAPENPFRHLRSSGLWEVEGADGEGLDSALAAASAESDIAAGLRPEVAKLLKQPLTRAEAIGLLCTTYFQDVDQGALLTRLGLAGYAHASGNAGEEAEDREGTDEAAGRGTRRPVNSSRPDRDLRLVEEIKLLYQQGCQVCGVRLETRFGHYSEAAHIQGLGTPHDGPDKLSNLLCLCPNHHVQFDRLFFFIDEDWNVRRSRDDELISPLKRHPEHVIDEECVEYHRALCGRSRYSLGSD
;
A
#
# COMPACT_ATOMS: atom_id res chain seq x y z
N MET A 1 1.21 -20.03 46.54
CA MET A 1 1.33 -19.61 45.12
C MET A 1 0.13 -18.73 44.82
N ALA A 2 0.35 -17.43 44.63
CA ALA A 2 -0.73 -16.45 44.45
C ALA A 2 -1.33 -16.60 43.05
N LEU A 3 -2.66 -16.82 43.00
CA LEU A 3 -3.45 -16.70 41.79
C LEU A 3 -3.53 -15.21 41.44
N GLY A 4 -2.94 -14.82 40.30
CA GLY A 4 -2.97 -13.44 39.82
C GLY A 4 -4.38 -12.94 39.54
N ASP A 5 -4.55 -11.62 39.70
CA ASP A 5 -5.82 -10.89 39.67
C ASP A 5 -6.69 -11.25 38.45
N VAL A 6 -7.90 -11.73 38.73
CA VAL A 6 -8.94 -11.95 37.72
C VAL A 6 -9.67 -10.63 37.51
N VAL A 7 -9.43 -9.98 36.38
CA VAL A 7 -10.19 -8.79 35.96
C VAL A 7 -11.49 -9.27 35.32
N GLU A 8 -12.62 -8.94 35.95
CA GLU A 8 -13.95 -9.33 35.50
C GLU A 8 -14.53 -8.25 34.59
N PHE A 9 -14.68 -8.54 33.30
CA PHE A 9 -15.32 -7.64 32.34
C PHE A 9 -16.78 -8.06 32.10
N LYS A 10 -17.74 -7.17 32.32
CA LYS A 10 -19.15 -7.41 31.97
C LYS A 10 -19.40 -7.07 30.51
N ILE A 11 -19.15 -8.02 29.62
CA ILE A 11 -19.57 -7.96 28.21
C ILE A 11 -20.70 -8.98 28.05
N PRO A 12 -21.85 -8.62 27.44
CA PRO A 12 -22.89 -9.59 27.15
C PRO A 12 -22.34 -10.64 26.17
N ALA A 13 -22.20 -11.88 26.64
CA ALA A 13 -21.54 -12.97 25.88
C ALA A 13 -22.34 -13.45 24.66
N ALA A 14 -23.64 -13.15 24.61
CA ALA A 14 -24.56 -13.69 23.61
C ALA A 14 -24.12 -13.44 22.13
N PRO A 15 -23.68 -12.24 21.71
CA PRO A 15 -23.25 -11.99 20.33
C PRO A 15 -21.99 -12.76 19.95
N ILE A 16 -21.04 -12.90 20.89
CA ILE A 16 -19.76 -13.59 20.69
C ILE A 16 -19.98 -15.10 20.56
N LEU A 17 -20.85 -15.67 21.41
CA LEU A 17 -21.16 -17.10 21.39
C LEU A 17 -21.97 -17.51 20.16
N THR A 18 -22.84 -16.62 19.69
CA THR A 18 -23.61 -16.81 18.44
C THR A 18 -22.66 -16.83 17.23
N ALA A 19 -21.68 -15.93 17.18
CA ALA A 19 -20.69 -15.88 16.11
C ALA A 19 -19.77 -17.11 16.08
N LEU A 20 -19.55 -17.78 17.21
CA LEU A 20 -18.70 -18.97 17.30
C LEU A 20 -19.45 -20.30 17.09
N ALA A 21 -20.76 -20.28 16.84
CA ALA A 21 -21.61 -21.46 16.62
C ALA A 21 -21.46 -22.57 17.69
N VAL A 22 -21.11 -22.20 18.93
CA VAL A 22 -20.90 -23.16 20.02
C VAL A 22 -22.27 -23.60 20.54
N GLY A 23 -22.77 -24.72 20.04
CA GLY A 23 -24.10 -25.26 20.38
C GLY A 23 -24.29 -25.80 21.81
N LYS A 24 -23.49 -25.35 22.79
CA LYS A 24 -23.62 -25.72 24.22
C LYS A 24 -23.43 -24.51 25.13
N GLU A 25 -24.10 -24.51 26.29
CA GLU A 25 -23.99 -23.43 27.29
C GLU A 25 -22.54 -23.24 27.77
N VAL A 26 -22.01 -22.03 27.60
CA VAL A 26 -20.67 -21.65 28.04
C VAL A 26 -20.72 -21.26 29.52
N ARG A 27 -20.05 -22.05 30.37
CA ARG A 27 -20.04 -21.83 31.83
C ARG A 27 -19.07 -20.76 32.30
N TYR A 28 -17.95 -20.55 31.58
CA TYR A 28 -17.03 -19.43 31.80
C TYR A 28 -16.14 -19.23 30.56
N LEU A 29 -15.63 -18.00 30.40
CA LEU A 29 -14.68 -17.61 29.36
C LEU A 29 -13.43 -17.09 30.07
N ARG A 30 -12.25 -17.59 29.69
CA ARG A 30 -10.97 -17.15 30.25
C ARG A 30 -10.07 -16.65 29.14
N LEU A 31 -9.69 -15.37 29.22
CA LEU A 31 -8.67 -14.80 28.36
C LEU A 31 -7.29 -15.31 28.82
N VAL A 32 -6.51 -15.82 27.89
CA VAL A 32 -5.13 -16.27 28.12
C VAL A 32 -4.19 -15.48 27.23
N ARG A 33 -2.97 -15.22 27.72
CA ARG A 33 -1.96 -14.51 26.92
C ARG A 33 -1.57 -15.33 25.69
N ALA A 34 -1.16 -14.67 24.62
CA ALA A 34 -0.82 -15.30 23.34
C ALA A 34 0.19 -16.46 23.48
N ALA A 35 1.16 -16.34 24.39
CA ALA A 35 2.15 -17.37 24.69
C ALA A 35 1.57 -18.66 25.31
N GLU A 36 0.44 -18.57 26.03
CA GLU A 36 -0.23 -19.71 26.66
C GLU A 36 -1.24 -20.41 25.73
N ARG A 37 -1.63 -19.77 24.63
CA ARG A 37 -2.60 -20.30 23.64
C ARG A 37 -2.26 -21.70 23.15
N ARG A 38 -0.97 -21.97 22.91
CA ARG A 38 -0.48 -23.28 22.40
C ARG A 38 -0.74 -24.44 23.36
N ARG A 39 -0.75 -24.20 24.68
CA ARG A 39 -1.02 -25.26 25.68
C ARG A 39 -2.49 -25.66 25.73
N HIS A 40 -3.40 -24.75 25.37
CA HIS A 40 -4.83 -25.00 25.37
C HIS A 40 -5.37 -25.57 24.05
N LEU A 41 -4.64 -25.41 22.94
CA LEU A 41 -5.00 -26.04 21.66
C LEU A 41 -4.96 -27.58 21.75
N GLY A 42 -3.99 -28.16 22.47
CA GLY A 42 -3.94 -29.61 22.69
C GLY A 42 -5.10 -30.19 23.52
N LEU A 43 -5.80 -29.33 24.28
CA LEU A 43 -7.02 -29.70 25.02
C LEU A 43 -8.27 -29.74 24.13
N LEU A 44 -8.27 -29.03 22.99
CA LEU A 44 -9.39 -29.04 22.04
C LEU A 44 -9.43 -30.35 21.24
N ASP A 45 -8.27 -30.90 20.87
CA ASP A 45 -8.16 -32.22 20.23
C ASP A 45 -8.60 -33.37 21.15
N THR A 46 -8.59 -33.16 22.47
CA THR A 46 -9.08 -34.13 23.46
C THR A 46 -10.58 -33.98 23.76
N LEU A 47 -11.17 -32.80 23.51
CA LEU A 47 -12.59 -32.52 23.76
C LEU A 47 -13.48 -32.85 22.54
N VAL A 48 -12.94 -32.80 21.33
CA VAL A 48 -13.60 -33.28 20.10
C VAL A 48 -13.27 -34.76 19.95
N GLY A 49 -14.05 -35.61 20.60
CA GLY A 49 -13.82 -37.05 20.63
C GLY A 49 -13.64 -37.68 19.23
N ARG A 50 -12.69 -38.62 19.15
CA ARG A 50 -12.30 -39.46 17.99
C ARG A 50 -13.40 -40.31 17.32
N ASN A 51 -14.68 -40.01 17.53
CA ASN A 51 -15.81 -40.78 16.98
C ASN A 51 -16.73 -39.90 16.11
N ALA A 52 -16.17 -39.18 15.15
CA ALA A 52 -16.93 -38.72 13.99
C ALA A 52 -16.76 -39.77 12.88
N THR A 53 -17.84 -40.49 12.59
CA THR A 53 -17.93 -41.53 11.55
C THR A 53 -17.56 -40.96 10.18
N PRO A 54 -16.73 -41.64 9.37
CA PRO A 54 -16.44 -41.19 8.01
C PRO A 54 -17.67 -41.46 7.14
N VAL A 55 -18.35 -40.41 6.70
CA VAL A 55 -19.44 -40.51 5.71
C VAL A 55 -18.86 -40.26 4.32
N GLY A 56 -18.90 -41.28 3.48
CA GLY A 56 -18.84 -41.18 2.02
C GLY A 56 -17.44 -41.19 1.40
N GLN A 57 -17.05 -42.30 0.79
CA GLN A 57 -16.10 -42.26 -0.32
C GLN A 57 -16.71 -41.43 -1.47
N PRO A 58 -15.93 -40.59 -2.18
CA PRO A 58 -16.44 -39.83 -3.29
C PRO A 58 -16.71 -40.77 -4.47
N THR A 59 -17.98 -40.88 -4.85
CA THR A 59 -18.36 -41.39 -6.16
C THR A 59 -17.85 -40.40 -7.21
N SER A 60 -17.17 -40.93 -8.22
CA SER A 60 -16.71 -40.24 -9.42
C SER A 60 -17.77 -39.27 -9.95
N GLY A 61 -17.59 -37.96 -9.72
CA GLY A 61 -18.55 -36.93 -10.12
C GLY A 61 -18.41 -35.56 -9.44
N GLU A 62 -17.67 -35.42 -8.34
CA GLU A 62 -17.50 -34.13 -7.63
C GLU A 62 -16.12 -33.50 -7.86
N THR A 63 -15.83 -33.09 -9.09
CA THR A 63 -14.74 -32.14 -9.43
C THR A 63 -15.26 -30.72 -9.69
N ALA A 64 -16.43 -30.38 -9.15
CA ALA A 64 -16.96 -29.03 -9.05
C ALA A 64 -17.85 -29.06 -7.80
N VAL A 65 -17.52 -28.45 -6.67
CA VAL A 65 -17.33 -27.02 -6.46
C VAL A 65 -16.46 -26.86 -5.22
N ALA A 66 -15.14 -26.71 -5.39
CA ALA A 66 -14.33 -26.07 -4.36
C ALA A 66 -14.72 -24.59 -4.36
N ALA A 67 -15.42 -24.14 -3.31
CA ALA A 67 -15.72 -22.73 -3.12
C ALA A 67 -14.38 -21.96 -3.10
N ALA A 68 -14.06 -21.28 -4.20
CA ALA A 68 -12.86 -20.46 -4.31
C ALA A 68 -12.88 -19.41 -3.20
N VAL A 69 -11.98 -19.55 -2.23
CA VAL A 69 -11.72 -18.51 -1.24
C VAL A 69 -11.29 -17.28 -2.03
N LYS A 70 -12.16 -16.28 -2.13
CA LYS A 70 -11.84 -15.02 -2.81
C LYS A 70 -10.69 -14.36 -2.06
N LEU A 71 -9.56 -14.13 -2.73
CA LEU A 71 -8.45 -13.36 -2.18
C LEU A 71 -8.97 -12.00 -1.67
N ARG A 72 -8.70 -11.67 -0.41
CA ARG A 72 -9.10 -10.39 0.19
C ARG A 72 -7.95 -9.38 0.09
N ARG A 73 -8.29 -8.09 0.17
CA ARG A 73 -7.32 -6.97 0.23
C ARG A 73 -6.23 -7.23 1.29
N GLU A 74 -6.63 -7.65 2.49
CA GLU A 74 -5.72 -7.97 3.60
C GLU A 74 -4.69 -9.06 3.26
N ASP A 75 -5.15 -10.11 2.56
CA ASP A 75 -4.31 -11.25 2.19
C ASP A 75 -3.27 -10.83 1.12
N LEU A 76 -3.68 -9.98 0.17
CA LEU A 76 -2.79 -9.34 -0.82
C LEU A 76 -1.71 -8.49 -0.15
N LEU A 77 -2.10 -7.57 0.73
CA LEU A 77 -1.17 -6.65 1.39
C LEU A 77 -0.17 -7.40 2.27
N ARG A 78 -0.62 -8.43 2.99
CA ARG A 78 0.25 -9.31 3.76
C ARG A 78 1.29 -9.99 2.88
N ALA A 79 0.88 -10.54 1.74
CA ALA A 79 1.80 -11.16 0.80
C ALA A 79 2.82 -10.16 0.23
N LEU A 80 2.40 -8.93 -0.08
CA LEU A 80 3.29 -7.85 -0.53
C LEU A 80 4.31 -7.45 0.54
N GLY A 81 3.92 -7.40 1.82
CA GLY A 81 4.81 -7.02 2.92
C GLY A 81 5.82 -8.09 3.33
N THR A 82 5.70 -9.33 2.83
CA THR A 82 6.49 -10.50 3.27
C THR A 82 7.22 -11.21 2.13
N LEU A 83 7.39 -10.55 0.98
CA LEU A 83 7.94 -11.15 -0.25
C LEU A 83 9.33 -11.77 -0.01
N ASP A 84 10.17 -11.09 0.77
CA ASP A 84 11.57 -11.46 0.98
C ASP A 84 11.85 -12.02 2.38
N ASP A 85 10.82 -12.34 3.17
CA ASP A 85 10.97 -12.83 4.55
C ASP A 85 11.80 -14.12 4.64
N SER A 86 11.77 -14.93 3.58
CA SER A 86 12.51 -16.19 3.49
C SER A 86 13.97 -16.03 3.02
N VAL A 87 14.39 -14.82 2.63
CA VAL A 87 15.72 -14.53 2.09
C VAL A 87 16.56 -13.79 3.15
N PRO A 88 17.82 -14.21 3.41
CA PRO A 88 18.73 -13.48 4.29
C PRO A 88 18.93 -12.04 3.83
N GLU A 89 18.95 -11.08 4.75
CA GLU A 89 18.99 -9.64 4.46
C GLU A 89 20.13 -9.24 3.50
N GLU A 90 21.33 -9.78 3.69
CA GLU A 90 22.51 -9.56 2.84
C GLU A 90 22.35 -10.07 1.39
N SER A 91 21.37 -10.95 1.15
CA SER A 91 21.07 -11.55 -0.16
C SER A 91 19.74 -11.06 -0.75
N ARG A 92 19.02 -10.16 -0.05
CA ARG A 92 17.77 -9.60 -0.55
C ARG A 92 18.06 -8.67 -1.73
N THR A 93 17.36 -8.89 -2.82
CA THR A 93 17.34 -7.97 -3.96
C THR A 93 15.96 -7.38 -4.10
N HIS A 94 15.85 -6.25 -4.80
CA HIS A 94 14.54 -5.64 -5.05
C HIS A 94 13.84 -6.27 -6.26
N HIS A 95 14.33 -7.37 -6.81
CA HIS A 95 13.85 -7.87 -8.10
C HIS A 95 12.35 -8.24 -8.08
N GLY A 96 11.89 -8.92 -7.03
CA GLY A 96 10.50 -9.33 -6.89
C GLY A 96 9.56 -8.13 -6.66
N SER A 97 9.89 -7.28 -5.69
CA SER A 97 9.12 -6.07 -5.37
C SER A 97 9.08 -5.08 -6.54
N LEU A 98 10.18 -4.92 -7.27
CA LEU A 98 10.27 -4.06 -8.46
C LEU A 98 9.42 -4.60 -9.61
N THR A 99 9.44 -5.92 -9.82
CA THR A 99 8.59 -6.57 -10.82
C THR A 99 7.10 -6.39 -10.50
N LEU A 100 6.71 -6.48 -9.23
CA LEU A 100 5.33 -6.22 -8.83
C LEU A 100 4.95 -4.74 -9.00
N LEU A 101 5.83 -3.80 -8.68
CA LEU A 101 5.60 -2.37 -8.89
C LEU A 101 5.47 -2.03 -10.39
N TRP A 102 6.33 -2.59 -11.24
CA TRP A 102 6.21 -2.52 -12.69
C TRP A 102 4.89 -3.12 -13.18
N SER A 103 4.47 -4.26 -12.63
CA SER A 103 3.19 -4.88 -13.04
C SER A 103 1.98 -4.03 -12.64
N ILE A 104 2.06 -3.32 -11.51
CA ILE A 104 1.05 -2.33 -11.12
C ILE A 104 1.01 -1.19 -12.14
N SER A 105 2.15 -0.69 -12.62
CA SER A 105 2.18 0.39 -13.60
C SER A 105 1.53 -0.02 -14.93
N ARG A 106 1.77 -1.23 -15.40
CA ARG A 106 1.08 -1.81 -16.57
C ARG A 106 -0.43 -1.83 -16.39
N LEU A 107 -0.92 -2.24 -15.22
CA LEU A 107 -2.35 -2.24 -14.90
C LEU A 107 -2.96 -0.84 -14.92
N VAL A 108 -2.24 0.17 -14.40
CA VAL A 108 -2.66 1.58 -14.43
C VAL A 108 -2.75 2.10 -15.86
N SER A 109 -1.81 1.72 -16.73
CA SER A 109 -1.80 2.08 -18.15
C SER A 109 -2.77 1.26 -19.01
N GLY A 110 -3.58 0.38 -18.42
CA GLY A 110 -4.54 -0.46 -19.16
C GLY A 110 -3.90 -1.56 -20.02
N GLN A 111 -2.63 -1.86 -19.79
CA GLN A 111 -1.92 -2.93 -20.50
C GLN A 111 -2.31 -4.32 -19.97
N SER A 112 -1.97 -5.36 -20.74
CA SER A 112 -2.21 -6.75 -20.33
C SER A 112 -1.47 -7.08 -19.03
N ARG A 113 -2.15 -7.84 -18.15
CA ARG A 113 -1.55 -8.36 -16.90
C ARG A 113 -0.48 -9.40 -17.17
N LEU A 114 -0.69 -10.23 -18.20
CA LEU A 114 0.26 -11.26 -18.65
C LEU A 114 1.15 -10.65 -19.72
N VAL A 115 2.45 -10.86 -19.56
CA VAL A 115 3.48 -10.33 -20.44
C VAL A 115 4.31 -11.49 -20.97
N PRO A 116 4.45 -11.64 -22.30
CA PRO A 116 5.33 -12.63 -22.90
C PRO A 116 6.76 -12.51 -22.35
N TRP A 117 7.46 -13.63 -22.21
CA TRP A 117 8.80 -13.68 -21.63
C TRP A 117 9.79 -12.70 -22.29
N HIS A 118 9.76 -12.60 -23.62
CA HIS A 118 10.61 -11.68 -24.38
C HIS A 118 10.41 -10.21 -23.95
N ASP A 119 9.16 -9.77 -23.89
CA ASP A 119 8.82 -8.38 -23.54
C ASP A 119 9.09 -8.11 -22.07
N PHE A 120 8.78 -9.08 -21.20
CA PHE A 120 9.13 -9.02 -19.77
C PHE A 120 10.63 -8.77 -19.60
N LYS A 121 11.48 -9.56 -20.26
CA LYS A 121 12.93 -9.43 -20.17
C LYS A 121 13.43 -8.07 -20.66
N ALA A 122 12.87 -7.59 -21.78
CA ALA A 122 13.23 -6.30 -22.37
C ALA A 122 12.84 -5.11 -21.49
N GLU A 123 11.68 -5.16 -20.83
CA GLU A 123 11.17 -4.08 -19.99
C GLU A 123 11.78 -4.10 -18.58
N ILE A 124 11.84 -5.27 -17.92
CA ILE A 124 12.33 -5.42 -16.55
C ILE A 124 13.85 -5.38 -16.46
N GLY A 125 14.57 -5.93 -17.45
CA GLY A 125 16.04 -6.02 -17.41
C GLY A 125 16.73 -4.70 -17.07
N PRO A 126 16.46 -3.60 -17.79
CA PRO A 126 17.02 -2.28 -17.48
C PRO A 126 16.63 -1.77 -16.07
N LEU A 127 15.38 -2.01 -15.64
CA LEU A 127 14.91 -1.60 -14.31
C LEU A 127 15.66 -2.35 -13.20
N LEU A 128 15.95 -3.64 -13.37
CA LEU A 128 16.73 -4.40 -12.39
C LEU A 128 18.17 -3.88 -12.29
N LEU A 129 18.78 -3.46 -13.40
CA LEU A 129 20.14 -2.88 -13.37
C LEU A 129 20.18 -1.54 -12.62
N GLU A 130 19.13 -0.73 -12.78
CA GLU A 130 19.06 0.62 -12.22
C GLU A 130 18.58 0.63 -10.76
N PHE A 131 17.56 -0.18 -10.42
CA PHE A 131 16.85 -0.15 -9.14
C PHE A 131 16.83 -1.49 -8.40
N GLY A 132 17.49 -2.54 -8.91
CA GLY A 132 17.43 -3.90 -8.36
C GLY A 132 18.26 -4.12 -7.08
N GLY A 133 19.13 -3.17 -6.71
CA GLY A 133 20.04 -3.27 -5.57
C GLY A 133 21.49 -3.59 -5.97
N SER A 134 22.40 -3.58 -4.99
CA SER A 134 23.83 -3.71 -5.22
C SER A 134 24.27 -5.17 -5.43
N GLY A 135 25.08 -5.44 -6.46
CA GLY A 135 25.91 -6.66 -6.53
C GLY A 135 25.34 -7.84 -7.33
N THR A 136 24.14 -7.75 -7.90
CA THR A 136 23.57 -8.80 -8.75
C THR A 136 23.40 -8.33 -10.18
N GLY A 137 23.89 -9.11 -11.15
CA GLY A 137 23.53 -8.90 -12.55
C GLY A 137 22.01 -8.99 -12.72
N ALA A 138 21.45 -8.24 -13.68
CA ALA A 138 20.03 -8.36 -13.99
C ALA A 138 19.73 -9.81 -14.40
N ALA A 139 18.93 -10.48 -13.57
CA ALA A 139 18.45 -11.83 -13.81
C ALA A 139 16.91 -11.80 -13.80
N PRO A 140 16.26 -11.32 -14.89
CA PRO A 140 14.81 -11.25 -15.01
C PRO A 140 14.13 -12.62 -14.84
N GLU A 141 14.85 -13.72 -15.09
CA GLU A 141 14.38 -15.08 -14.89
C GLU A 141 13.99 -15.33 -13.42
N ASN A 142 14.66 -14.69 -12.48
CA ASN A 142 14.43 -14.90 -11.05
C ASN A 142 13.05 -14.41 -10.59
N PRO A 143 12.70 -13.11 -10.71
CA PRO A 143 11.36 -12.65 -10.34
C PRO A 143 10.27 -13.31 -11.20
N PHE A 144 10.53 -13.60 -12.48
CA PHE A 144 9.58 -14.30 -13.36
C PHE A 144 9.15 -15.67 -12.79
N ARG A 145 10.10 -16.40 -12.18
CA ARG A 145 9.86 -17.72 -11.56
C ARG A 145 9.40 -17.62 -10.12
N HIS A 146 10.17 -16.96 -9.27
CA HIS A 146 10.04 -17.04 -7.82
C HIS A 146 8.83 -16.27 -7.29
N LEU A 147 8.32 -15.27 -8.02
CA LEU A 147 7.10 -14.59 -7.59
C LEU A 147 5.88 -15.53 -7.52
N ARG A 148 5.90 -16.71 -8.17
CA ARG A 148 4.83 -17.71 -8.02
C ARG A 148 4.64 -18.15 -6.57
N SER A 149 5.72 -18.24 -5.78
CA SER A 149 5.62 -18.65 -4.37
C SER A 149 4.95 -17.61 -3.48
N SER A 150 4.89 -16.33 -3.93
CA SER A 150 4.13 -15.29 -3.22
C SER A 150 2.61 -15.51 -3.30
N GLY A 151 2.15 -16.35 -4.24
CA GLY A 151 0.73 -16.52 -4.53
C GLY A 151 0.10 -15.32 -5.25
N LEU A 152 0.88 -14.29 -5.62
CA LEU A 152 0.43 -13.10 -6.33
C LEU A 152 0.60 -13.19 -7.86
N TRP A 153 1.44 -14.12 -8.31
CA TRP A 153 1.96 -14.22 -9.66
C TRP A 153 1.62 -15.56 -10.29
N GLU A 154 1.42 -15.57 -11.61
CA GLU A 154 1.24 -16.78 -12.39
C GLU A 154 2.10 -16.75 -13.66
N VAL A 155 2.39 -17.95 -14.16
CA VAL A 155 3.13 -18.20 -15.40
C VAL A 155 2.28 -19.16 -16.23
N GLU A 156 2.05 -18.82 -17.48
CA GLU A 156 1.36 -19.63 -18.49
C GLU A 156 2.37 -20.12 -19.54
N GLY A 157 2.07 -21.23 -20.21
CA GLY A 157 2.86 -21.74 -21.33
C GLY A 157 4.08 -22.61 -20.97
N ALA A 158 4.34 -22.89 -19.68
CA ALA A 158 5.39 -23.81 -19.26
C ALA A 158 5.11 -24.44 -17.88
N ASP A 159 5.35 -25.76 -17.77
CA ASP A 159 5.22 -26.50 -16.51
C ASP A 159 6.45 -26.32 -15.60
N GLY A 160 6.24 -26.44 -14.29
CA GLY A 160 7.21 -26.06 -13.26
C GLY A 160 8.57 -26.76 -13.31
N GLU A 161 8.66 -27.99 -13.80
CA GLU A 161 9.94 -28.74 -13.88
C GLU A 161 10.75 -28.44 -15.15
N GLY A 162 10.14 -27.79 -16.17
CA GLY A 162 10.78 -27.47 -17.45
C GLY A 162 11.00 -25.98 -17.71
N LEU A 163 10.57 -25.11 -16.79
CA LEU A 163 10.53 -23.66 -17.01
C LEU A 163 11.92 -23.07 -17.32
N ASP A 164 12.98 -23.49 -16.64
CA ASP A 164 14.33 -22.95 -16.87
C ASP A 164 14.85 -23.24 -18.28
N SER A 165 14.68 -24.49 -18.73
CA SER A 165 15.05 -24.88 -20.08
C SER A 165 14.16 -24.18 -21.11
N ALA A 166 12.88 -23.98 -20.79
CA ALA A 166 11.93 -23.31 -21.67
C ALA A 166 12.25 -21.82 -21.82
N LEU A 167 12.57 -21.11 -20.74
CA LEU A 167 12.98 -19.70 -20.77
C LEU A 167 14.31 -19.48 -21.50
N ALA A 168 15.25 -20.43 -21.36
CA ALA A 168 16.54 -20.37 -22.06
C ALA A 168 16.40 -20.64 -23.57
N ALA A 169 15.46 -21.50 -23.96
CA ALA A 169 15.18 -21.85 -25.37
C ALA A 169 14.10 -20.97 -26.02
N ALA A 170 13.44 -20.11 -25.24
CA ALA A 170 12.31 -19.30 -25.69
C ALA A 170 12.74 -18.32 -26.80
N SER A 171 12.08 -18.42 -27.95
CA SER A 171 12.13 -17.42 -29.00
C SER A 171 11.10 -16.31 -28.74
N ALA A 172 11.10 -15.26 -29.57
CA ALA A 172 10.07 -14.22 -29.54
C ALA A 172 8.64 -14.76 -29.77
N GLU A 173 8.51 -15.99 -30.30
CA GLU A 173 7.24 -16.64 -30.62
C GLU A 173 6.79 -17.64 -29.53
N SER A 174 7.49 -17.70 -28.39
CA SER A 174 7.11 -18.61 -27.30
C SER A 174 5.82 -18.17 -26.61
N ASP A 175 4.91 -19.10 -26.34
CA ASP A 175 3.67 -18.85 -25.58
C ASP A 175 3.89 -18.69 -24.05
N ILE A 176 5.13 -18.52 -23.60
CA ILE A 176 5.46 -18.35 -22.19
C ILE A 176 5.19 -16.91 -21.80
N ALA A 177 4.24 -16.71 -20.89
CA ALA A 177 3.89 -15.40 -20.37
C ALA A 177 3.71 -15.45 -18.86
N ALA A 178 3.93 -14.32 -18.19
CA ALA A 178 3.71 -14.24 -16.75
C ALA A 178 3.16 -12.91 -16.32
N GLY A 179 2.55 -12.88 -15.14
CA GLY A 179 1.89 -11.69 -14.65
C GLY A 179 1.19 -11.86 -13.32
N LEU A 180 0.52 -10.79 -12.91
CA LEU A 180 -0.36 -10.81 -11.74
C LEU A 180 -1.51 -11.78 -11.97
N ARG A 181 -1.85 -12.57 -10.95
CA ARG A 181 -3.06 -13.40 -10.97
C ARG A 181 -4.32 -12.55 -11.19
N PRO A 182 -5.36 -13.06 -11.86
CA PRO A 182 -6.58 -12.30 -12.16
C PRO A 182 -7.22 -11.62 -10.95
N GLU A 183 -7.29 -12.30 -9.81
CA GLU A 183 -7.87 -11.80 -8.56
C GLU A 183 -7.02 -10.69 -7.93
N VAL A 184 -5.70 -10.77 -8.06
CA VAL A 184 -4.76 -9.74 -7.59
C VAL A 184 -4.91 -8.50 -8.46
N ALA A 185 -4.89 -8.67 -9.78
CA ALA A 185 -5.12 -7.59 -10.73
C ALA A 185 -6.48 -6.91 -10.52
N LYS A 186 -7.51 -7.68 -10.17
CA LYS A 186 -8.84 -7.13 -9.84
C LYS A 186 -8.81 -6.26 -8.58
N LEU A 187 -8.11 -6.68 -7.52
CA LEU A 187 -7.96 -5.90 -6.29
C LEU A 187 -7.15 -4.61 -6.54
N LEU A 188 -6.05 -4.69 -7.29
CA LEU A 188 -5.18 -3.55 -7.61
C LEU A 188 -5.83 -2.53 -8.56
N LYS A 189 -6.96 -2.84 -9.20
CA LYS A 189 -7.77 -1.85 -9.91
C LYS A 189 -8.48 -0.88 -8.95
N GLN A 190 -8.72 -1.27 -7.69
CA GLN A 190 -9.33 -0.39 -6.71
C GLN A 190 -8.32 0.69 -6.26
N PRO A 191 -8.66 2.00 -6.31
CA PRO A 191 -7.70 3.08 -6.04
C PRO A 191 -7.00 2.98 -4.69
N LEU A 192 -7.75 2.70 -3.62
CA LEU A 192 -7.21 2.56 -2.28
C LEU A 192 -6.22 1.39 -2.18
N THR A 193 -6.64 0.19 -2.62
CA THR A 193 -5.78 -1.00 -2.61
C THR A 193 -4.51 -0.79 -3.43
N ARG A 194 -4.60 -0.05 -4.55
CA ARG A 194 -3.45 0.29 -5.39
C ARG A 194 -2.48 1.26 -4.71
N ALA A 195 -3.01 2.35 -4.16
CA ALA A 195 -2.22 3.33 -3.41
C ALA A 195 -1.46 2.66 -2.25
N GLU A 196 -2.15 1.77 -1.54
CA GLU A 196 -1.60 1.01 -0.43
C GLU A 196 -0.53 0.00 -0.86
N ALA A 197 -0.75 -0.73 -1.96
CA ALA A 197 0.24 -1.65 -2.49
C ALA A 197 1.52 -0.91 -2.92
N ILE A 198 1.38 0.25 -3.58
CA ILE A 198 2.51 1.08 -4.01
C ILE A 198 3.25 1.63 -2.78
N GLY A 199 2.52 2.25 -1.84
CA GLY A 199 3.10 2.81 -0.61
C GLY A 199 3.81 1.75 0.22
N LEU A 200 3.21 0.57 0.36
CA LEU A 200 3.81 -0.56 1.08
C LEU A 200 5.09 -1.06 0.39
N LEU A 201 5.08 -1.25 -0.94
CA LEU A 201 6.27 -1.67 -1.68
C LEU A 201 7.40 -0.63 -1.53
N CYS A 202 7.10 0.65 -1.70
CA CYS A 202 8.06 1.75 -1.58
C CYS A 202 8.69 1.81 -0.18
N THR A 203 7.84 1.79 0.85
CA THR A 203 8.30 1.89 2.24
C THR A 203 8.94 0.63 2.77
N THR A 204 8.64 -0.55 2.22
CA THR A 204 9.23 -1.82 2.69
C THR A 204 10.55 -2.12 2.00
N TYR A 205 10.62 -1.94 0.68
CA TYR A 205 11.74 -2.44 -0.12
C TYR A 205 12.60 -1.36 -0.75
N PHE A 206 12.12 -0.12 -0.89
CA PHE A 206 12.80 0.92 -1.65
C PHE A 206 13.22 2.13 -0.80
N GLN A 207 13.52 1.92 0.48
CA GLN A 207 13.90 3.02 1.38
C GLN A 207 15.23 3.69 0.98
N ASP A 208 16.16 2.93 0.40
CA ASP A 208 17.49 3.40 -0.02
C ASP A 208 17.56 3.76 -1.51
N VAL A 209 16.43 3.71 -2.21
CA VAL A 209 16.30 4.03 -3.64
C VAL A 209 15.65 5.40 -3.79
N ASP A 210 16.03 6.15 -4.84
CA ASP A 210 15.27 7.35 -5.24
C ASP A 210 13.88 6.92 -5.76
N GLN A 211 12.90 6.92 -4.84
CA GLN A 211 11.52 6.52 -5.13
C GLN A 211 10.86 7.44 -6.17
N GLY A 212 11.22 8.72 -6.21
CA GLY A 212 10.69 9.66 -7.19
C GLY A 212 11.14 9.32 -8.61
N ALA A 213 12.44 9.04 -8.77
CA ALA A 213 13.01 8.58 -10.03
C ALA A 213 12.42 7.22 -10.46
N LEU A 214 12.33 6.26 -9.54
CA LEU A 214 11.74 4.94 -9.78
C LEU A 214 10.28 5.03 -10.25
N LEU A 215 9.44 5.74 -9.50
CA LEU A 215 8.02 5.89 -9.85
C LEU A 215 7.86 6.63 -11.17
N THR A 216 8.67 7.66 -11.43
CA THR A 216 8.69 8.34 -12.73
C THR A 216 9.04 7.39 -13.87
N ARG A 217 10.11 6.60 -13.70
CA ARG A 217 10.57 5.64 -14.71
C ARG A 217 9.52 4.59 -15.05
N LEU A 218 8.67 4.23 -14.09
CA LEU A 218 7.58 3.28 -14.24
C LEU A 218 6.28 3.90 -14.78
N GLY A 219 6.18 5.23 -14.92
CA GLY A 219 4.94 5.92 -15.28
C GLY A 219 3.96 6.06 -14.12
N LEU A 220 4.45 5.99 -12.87
CA LEU A 220 3.72 6.11 -11.61
C LEU A 220 4.05 7.39 -10.85
N ALA A 221 4.64 8.41 -11.50
CA ALA A 221 5.11 9.65 -10.86
C ALA A 221 4.07 10.31 -9.94
N GLY A 222 2.78 10.25 -10.30
CA GLY A 222 1.71 10.83 -9.49
C GLY A 222 1.46 10.13 -8.14
N TYR A 223 2.10 8.98 -7.88
CA TYR A 223 2.10 8.35 -6.55
C TYR A 223 3.24 8.85 -5.64
N ALA A 224 4.20 9.63 -6.17
CA ALA A 224 5.30 10.18 -5.37
C ALA A 224 4.87 11.34 -4.45
N HIS A 225 3.69 11.91 -4.68
CA HIS A 225 3.17 13.06 -3.95
C HIS A 225 1.68 12.90 -3.63
N ALA A 226 1.23 13.32 -2.45
CA ALA A 226 -0.17 13.22 -2.04
C ALA A 226 -1.14 14.05 -2.91
N SER A 227 -0.62 15.09 -3.58
CA SER A 227 -1.39 15.96 -4.46
C SER A 227 -1.63 15.36 -5.85
N GLY A 228 -0.89 14.31 -6.23
CA GLY A 228 -0.92 13.70 -7.55
C GLY A 228 -0.16 14.50 -8.61
N ASN A 229 -0.30 14.10 -9.86
CA ASN A 229 0.18 14.87 -11.01
C ASN A 229 -0.75 16.06 -11.24
N ALA A 230 -0.45 17.19 -10.63
CA ALA A 230 -1.10 18.46 -10.95
C ALA A 230 -0.56 19.03 -12.28
N GLY A 231 -0.71 18.30 -13.39
CA GLY A 231 -0.28 18.74 -14.73
C GLY A 231 1.21 19.09 -14.81
N GLU A 232 2.04 18.07 -15.01
CA GLU A 232 3.43 18.14 -15.51
C GLU A 232 4.30 19.29 -14.99
N GLU A 233 4.93 19.08 -13.82
CA GLU A 233 6.31 19.51 -13.62
C GLU A 233 7.21 18.26 -13.78
N ALA A 234 7.28 17.75 -15.01
CA ALA A 234 8.43 16.95 -15.41
C ALA A 234 9.58 17.93 -15.65
N GLU A 235 10.44 18.09 -14.65
CA GLU A 235 11.74 18.72 -14.85
C GLU A 235 12.55 17.85 -15.82
N ASP A 236 12.54 18.19 -17.11
CA ASP A 236 13.62 17.84 -18.03
C ASP A 236 14.90 18.54 -17.55
N ARG A 237 15.61 17.92 -16.60
CA ARG A 237 16.99 18.27 -16.27
C ARG A 237 17.94 17.64 -17.28
N GLU A 238 17.90 18.12 -18.51
CA GLU A 238 19.03 18.01 -19.44
C GLU A 238 19.02 19.21 -20.39
N GLY A 239 19.47 20.35 -19.88
CA GLY A 239 19.82 21.53 -20.66
C GLY A 239 21.23 21.93 -20.28
N THR A 240 22.18 21.63 -21.15
CA THR A 240 23.58 22.06 -21.04
C THR A 240 23.64 23.57 -20.83
N ASP A 241 24.10 23.98 -19.65
CA ASP A 241 24.52 25.35 -19.38
C ASP A 241 25.70 25.68 -20.29
N GLU A 242 25.48 26.52 -21.31
CA GLU A 242 26.42 27.59 -21.63
C GLU A 242 25.71 28.77 -22.31
N ALA A 243 26.01 29.95 -21.75
CA ALA A 243 25.84 31.30 -22.29
C ALA A 243 24.49 32.03 -22.14
N ALA A 244 24.54 33.03 -21.24
CA ALA A 244 23.95 34.37 -21.33
C ALA A 244 22.57 34.63 -20.69
N GLY A 245 22.63 35.23 -19.49
CA GLY A 245 22.07 36.57 -19.23
C GLY A 245 20.57 36.79 -19.46
N ARG A 246 19.84 36.96 -18.34
CA ARG A 246 18.40 37.30 -18.22
C ARG A 246 17.49 36.08 -18.45
N GLY A 247 17.24 35.35 -17.36
CA GLY A 247 16.38 34.18 -17.32
C GLY A 247 15.10 34.37 -18.12
N THR A 248 15.01 33.64 -19.22
CA THR A 248 13.81 33.51 -20.05
C THR A 248 12.70 32.95 -19.17
N ARG A 249 11.67 33.75 -18.90
CA ARG A 249 10.45 33.23 -18.28
C ARG A 249 9.74 32.38 -19.32
N ARG A 250 9.81 31.06 -19.16
CA ARG A 250 9.01 30.12 -19.94
C ARG A 250 7.58 30.15 -19.38
N PRO A 251 6.55 30.48 -20.17
CA PRO A 251 5.18 30.35 -19.73
C PRO A 251 4.88 28.86 -19.51
N VAL A 252 4.54 28.49 -18.28
CA VAL A 252 4.07 27.16 -17.92
C VAL A 252 2.56 27.16 -18.08
N ASN A 253 2.05 26.42 -19.07
CA ASN A 253 0.62 26.14 -19.19
C ASN A 253 0.29 24.98 -18.25
N SER A 254 0.01 25.25 -16.98
CA SER A 254 -0.44 24.21 -16.05
C SER A 254 -1.96 24.02 -16.17
N SER A 255 -2.42 22.86 -16.60
CA SER A 255 -3.81 22.43 -16.42
C SER A 255 -3.99 22.00 -14.96
N ARG A 256 -4.32 22.95 -14.09
CA ARG A 256 -4.62 22.64 -12.68
C ARG A 256 -6.07 22.13 -12.57
N PRO A 257 -6.34 21.10 -11.76
CA PRO A 257 -7.70 20.76 -11.39
C PRO A 257 -8.44 22.00 -10.88
N ASP A 258 -9.69 22.18 -11.32
CA ASP A 258 -10.54 23.26 -10.84
C ASP A 258 -10.84 23.01 -9.35
N ARG A 259 -10.35 23.89 -8.48
CA ARG A 259 -10.54 23.81 -7.03
C ARG A 259 -11.39 24.99 -6.57
N ASP A 260 -12.40 24.72 -5.75
CA ASP A 260 -13.28 25.74 -5.22
C ASP A 260 -12.52 26.59 -4.21
N LEU A 261 -12.13 27.79 -4.65
CA LEU A 261 -11.41 28.75 -3.83
C LEU A 261 -12.18 29.15 -2.57
N ARG A 262 -13.51 28.99 -2.55
CA ARG A 262 -14.33 29.28 -1.36
C ARG A 262 -14.04 28.28 -0.26
N LEU A 263 -13.91 26.99 -0.59
CA LEU A 263 -13.58 25.94 0.40
C LEU A 263 -12.18 26.16 0.97
N VAL A 264 -11.23 26.58 0.12
CA VAL A 264 -9.87 26.94 0.53
C VAL A 264 -9.86 28.11 1.50
N GLU A 265 -10.65 29.16 1.25
CA GLU A 265 -10.75 30.30 2.16
C GLU A 265 -11.48 29.91 3.46
N GLU A 266 -12.57 29.14 3.34
CA GLU A 266 -13.36 28.64 4.46
C GLU A 266 -12.53 27.82 5.45
N ILE A 267 -11.76 26.82 4.98
CA ILE A 267 -10.94 26.00 5.87
C ILE A 267 -9.86 26.83 6.59
N LYS A 268 -9.26 27.81 5.89
CA LYS A 268 -8.24 28.69 6.47
C LYS A 268 -8.83 29.62 7.53
N LEU A 269 -10.03 30.13 7.31
CA LEU A 269 -10.75 30.97 8.27
C LEU A 269 -11.21 30.15 9.49
N LEU A 270 -11.72 28.94 9.28
CA LEU A 270 -12.19 28.04 10.34
C LEU A 270 -11.10 27.75 11.38
N TYR A 271 -9.86 27.59 10.92
CA TYR A 271 -8.68 27.41 11.79
C TYR A 271 -7.94 28.70 12.11
N GLN A 272 -8.51 29.87 11.78
CA GLN A 272 -7.92 31.20 12.04
C GLN A 272 -6.49 31.36 11.49
N GLN A 273 -6.20 30.73 10.34
CA GLN A 273 -4.87 30.64 9.71
C GLN A 273 -3.82 29.86 10.55
N GLY A 274 -4.26 29.08 11.54
CA GLY A 274 -3.42 28.20 12.35
C GLY A 274 -3.25 26.84 11.70
N CYS A 275 -2.03 26.32 11.71
CA CYS A 275 -1.74 24.98 11.20
C CYS A 275 -2.37 23.89 12.10
N GLN A 276 -3.07 22.92 11.50
CA GLN A 276 -3.67 21.81 12.23
C GLN A 276 -2.64 20.85 12.85
N VAL A 277 -1.41 20.81 12.35
CA VAL A 277 -0.32 20.00 12.93
C VAL A 277 0.33 20.76 14.09
N CYS A 278 1.12 21.80 13.82
CA CYS A 278 1.87 22.48 14.88
C CYS A 278 1.09 23.56 15.64
N GLY A 279 -0.02 24.09 15.10
CA GLY A 279 -0.78 25.20 15.71
C GLY A 279 -0.21 26.58 15.46
N VAL A 280 0.96 26.68 14.81
CA VAL A 280 1.56 27.97 14.47
C VAL A 280 0.63 28.72 13.52
N ARG A 281 0.40 29.99 13.85
CA ARG A 281 -0.29 30.96 13.01
C ARG A 281 0.79 31.89 12.42
N LEU A 282 1.16 31.68 11.16
CA LEU A 282 2.32 32.35 10.58
C LEU A 282 2.01 33.82 10.31
N GLU A 283 2.67 34.74 11.00
CA GLU A 283 2.52 36.18 10.82
C GLU A 283 3.25 36.68 9.57
N THR A 284 2.63 37.64 8.89
CA THR A 284 3.16 38.38 7.76
C THR A 284 2.87 39.86 7.95
N ARG A 285 3.50 40.74 7.16
CA ARG A 285 3.20 42.18 7.19
C ARG A 285 1.71 42.50 7.00
N PHE A 286 0.96 41.63 6.32
CA PHE A 286 -0.42 41.90 5.89
C PHE A 286 -1.45 41.00 6.56
N GLY A 287 -1.08 40.28 7.62
CA GLY A 287 -1.96 39.34 8.32
C GLY A 287 -1.27 38.01 8.55
N HIS A 288 -1.96 36.90 8.31
CA HIS A 288 -1.43 35.56 8.56
C HIS A 288 -1.50 34.69 7.30
N TYR A 289 -0.62 33.71 7.21
CA TYR A 289 -0.51 32.83 6.05
C TYR A 289 -0.66 31.35 6.44
N SER A 290 -1.55 30.66 5.74
CA SER A 290 -1.65 29.20 5.73
C SER A 290 -2.02 28.70 4.34
N GLU A 291 -1.86 27.40 4.14
CA GLU A 291 -2.14 26.68 2.90
C GLU A 291 -3.24 25.65 3.16
N ALA A 292 -4.11 25.45 2.19
CA ALA A 292 -5.13 24.40 2.23
C ALA A 292 -4.61 23.21 1.43
N ALA A 293 -4.45 22.06 2.08
CA ALA A 293 -3.97 20.81 1.49
C ALA A 293 -5.14 19.85 1.31
N HIS A 294 -5.32 19.29 0.12
CA HIS A 294 -6.26 18.18 -0.06
C HIS A 294 -5.66 16.90 0.57
N ILE A 295 -6.42 16.19 1.40
CA ILE A 295 -5.97 14.96 2.06
C ILE A 295 -5.74 13.86 1.00
N GLN A 296 -6.77 13.62 0.18
CA GLN A 296 -6.65 12.91 -1.08
C GLN A 296 -6.59 13.95 -2.21
N GLY A 297 -5.45 14.06 -2.87
CA GLY A 297 -5.21 15.07 -3.92
C GLY A 297 -6.23 15.02 -5.06
N LEU A 298 -6.55 16.18 -5.63
CA LEU A 298 -7.45 16.28 -6.79
C LEU A 298 -6.80 15.80 -8.08
N GLY A 299 -5.46 15.80 -8.15
CA GLY A 299 -4.72 15.38 -9.34
C GLY A 299 -4.78 13.87 -9.55
N THR A 300 -4.70 13.44 -10.81
CA THR A 300 -4.53 12.04 -11.16
C THR A 300 -3.19 11.54 -10.59
N PRO A 301 -3.13 10.35 -9.98
CA PRO A 301 -4.10 9.26 -10.01
C PRO A 301 -4.97 9.16 -8.75
N HIS A 302 -5.02 10.22 -7.93
CA HIS A 302 -5.76 10.21 -6.68
C HIS A 302 -7.22 10.57 -6.88
N ASP A 303 -7.50 11.54 -7.75
CA ASP A 303 -8.84 11.94 -8.17
C ASP A 303 -9.79 12.16 -6.96
N GLY A 304 -9.24 12.79 -5.92
CA GLY A 304 -9.94 13.07 -4.67
C GLY A 304 -11.08 14.08 -4.85
N PRO A 305 -12.07 14.08 -3.94
CA PRO A 305 -13.18 15.00 -4.01
C PRO A 305 -12.79 16.41 -3.56
N ASP A 306 -13.24 17.43 -4.29
CA ASP A 306 -13.07 18.83 -3.88
C ASP A 306 -14.17 19.24 -2.89
N LYS A 307 -13.93 18.99 -1.60
CA LYS A 307 -14.87 19.23 -0.50
C LYS A 307 -14.13 19.66 0.76
N LEU A 308 -14.81 20.43 1.63
CA LEU A 308 -14.22 20.92 2.88
C LEU A 308 -13.66 19.79 3.75
N SER A 309 -14.36 18.66 3.83
CA SER A 309 -13.93 17.48 4.62
C SER A 309 -12.68 16.79 4.10
N ASN A 310 -12.24 17.08 2.87
CA ASN A 310 -11.00 16.59 2.28
C ASN A 310 -9.89 17.66 2.36
N LEU A 311 -10.02 18.71 3.17
CA LEU A 311 -9.02 19.77 3.29
C LEU A 311 -8.38 19.82 4.68
N LEU A 312 -7.10 20.20 4.74
CA LEU A 312 -6.40 20.57 5.96
C LEU A 312 -5.87 22.00 5.84
N CYS A 313 -5.96 22.78 6.91
CA CYS A 313 -5.25 24.05 7.05
C CYS A 313 -3.84 23.81 7.61
N LEU A 314 -2.80 24.02 6.82
CA LEU A 314 -1.41 23.75 7.16
C LEU A 314 -0.54 25.01 7.04
N CYS A 315 0.58 25.05 7.78
CA CYS A 315 1.65 26.00 7.47
C CYS A 315 2.51 25.47 6.30
N PRO A 316 3.31 26.31 5.63
CA PRO A 316 4.06 25.90 4.43
C PRO A 316 4.98 24.70 4.65
N ASN A 317 5.60 24.61 5.83
CA ASN A 317 6.48 23.49 6.17
C ASN A 317 5.70 22.16 6.25
N HIS A 318 4.58 22.14 6.97
CA HIS A 318 3.78 20.92 7.11
C HIS A 318 3.01 20.58 5.84
N HIS A 319 2.65 21.57 5.01
CA HIS A 319 2.07 21.31 3.70
C HIS A 319 3.05 20.55 2.81
N VAL A 320 4.28 21.05 2.67
CA VAL A 320 5.33 20.36 1.91
C VAL A 320 5.64 18.97 2.48
N GLN A 321 5.69 18.81 3.80
CA GLN A 321 5.89 17.50 4.43
C GLN A 321 4.73 16.53 4.16
N PHE A 322 3.49 17.01 4.22
CA PHE A 322 2.29 16.22 3.96
C PHE A 322 2.23 15.75 2.50
N ASP A 323 2.47 16.67 1.57
CA ASP A 323 2.51 16.38 0.13
C ASP A 323 3.62 15.41 -0.23
N ARG A 324 4.73 15.42 0.51
CA ARG A 324 5.85 14.47 0.35
C ARG A 324 5.74 13.24 1.25
N LEU A 325 4.53 12.93 1.74
CA LEU A 325 4.23 11.71 2.48
C LEU A 325 5.09 11.49 3.74
N PHE A 326 5.66 12.57 4.32
CA PHE A 326 6.56 12.49 5.48
C PHE A 326 5.83 12.08 6.77
N PHE A 327 4.56 12.45 6.88
CA PHE A 327 3.70 12.08 8.00
C PHE A 327 2.31 11.71 7.50
N PHE A 328 1.58 10.97 8.33
CA PHE A 328 0.18 10.60 8.12
C PHE A 328 -0.64 10.88 9.39
N ILE A 329 -1.97 10.77 9.27
CA ILE A 329 -2.90 10.86 10.41
C ILE A 329 -3.40 9.45 10.75
N ASP A 330 -3.18 8.98 11.98
CA ASP A 330 -3.64 7.67 12.48
C ASP A 330 -5.14 7.65 12.83
N GLU A 331 -5.65 6.49 13.23
CA GLU A 331 -7.05 6.26 13.60
C GLU A 331 -7.48 7.06 14.83
N ASP A 332 -6.54 7.41 15.69
CA ASP A 332 -6.74 8.21 16.91
C ASP A 332 -6.57 9.72 16.66
N TRP A 333 -6.44 10.12 15.39
CA TRP A 333 -6.22 11.51 14.95
C TRP A 333 -4.89 12.09 15.43
N ASN A 334 -3.87 11.26 15.58
CA ASN A 334 -2.51 11.71 15.78
C ASN A 334 -1.77 11.82 14.45
N VAL A 335 -0.92 12.83 14.36
CA VAL A 335 0.04 12.99 13.27
C VAL A 335 1.30 12.21 13.63
N ARG A 336 1.68 11.27 12.77
CA ARG A 336 2.82 10.37 12.97
C ARG A 336 3.75 10.36 11.76
N ARG A 337 5.04 10.20 12.01
CA ARG A 337 6.03 10.10 10.92
C ARG A 337 5.85 8.79 10.16
N SER A 338 5.81 8.86 8.84
CA SER A 338 5.59 7.70 7.97
C SER A 338 6.72 6.67 8.02
N ARG A 339 7.94 7.08 8.40
CA ARG A 339 9.12 6.20 8.43
C ARG A 339 9.13 5.23 9.60
N ASP A 340 8.79 5.70 10.80
CA ASP A 340 9.04 5.00 12.06
C ASP A 340 7.87 5.08 13.05
N ASP A 341 6.72 5.61 12.61
CA ASP A 341 5.50 5.74 13.41
C ASP A 341 5.64 6.68 14.64
N GLU A 342 6.72 7.49 14.69
CA GLU A 342 6.95 8.43 15.79
C GLU A 342 5.83 9.48 15.85
N LEU A 343 5.25 9.65 17.05
CA LEU A 343 4.23 10.67 17.31
C LEU A 343 4.82 12.08 17.14
N ILE A 344 4.27 12.86 16.21
CA ILE A 344 4.63 14.27 16.00
C ILE A 344 3.74 15.16 16.87
N SER A 345 2.42 14.99 16.77
CA SER A 345 1.43 15.77 17.54
C SER A 345 0.03 15.20 17.36
N PRO A 346 -0.91 15.39 18.31
CA PRO A 346 -2.33 15.25 18.02
C PRO A 346 -2.76 16.27 16.94
N LEU A 347 -3.57 15.84 15.97
CA LEU A 347 -4.15 16.74 14.98
C LEU A 347 -5.12 17.71 15.67
N LYS A 348 -4.91 19.01 15.47
CA LYS A 348 -5.86 20.03 15.93
C LYS A 348 -7.09 19.99 15.04
N ARG A 349 -8.22 19.67 15.66
CA ARG A 349 -9.53 19.55 15.00
C ARG A 349 -10.47 20.61 15.54
N HIS A 350 -11.28 21.17 14.64
CA HIS A 350 -12.38 22.08 14.96
C HIS A 350 -13.70 21.27 14.97
N PRO A 351 -14.62 21.50 15.93
CA PRO A 351 -15.88 20.73 16.01
C PRO A 351 -16.74 20.79 14.75
N GLU A 352 -16.69 21.89 14.01
CA GLU A 352 -17.44 22.07 12.75
C GLU A 352 -16.72 21.49 11.53
N HIS A 353 -15.45 21.12 11.67
CA HIS A 353 -14.67 20.50 10.60
C HIS A 353 -14.75 18.98 10.69
N VAL A 354 -15.74 18.38 10.01
CA VAL A 354 -15.87 16.93 9.90
C VAL A 354 -14.95 16.43 8.80
N ILE A 355 -13.73 16.00 9.17
CA ILE A 355 -12.74 15.44 8.23
C ILE A 355 -13.23 14.07 7.73
N ASP A 356 -13.07 13.82 6.43
CA ASP A 356 -13.43 12.55 5.81
C ASP A 356 -12.37 11.48 6.09
N GLU A 357 -12.76 10.46 6.86
CA GLU A 357 -11.90 9.34 7.22
C GLU A 357 -11.45 8.50 6.02
N GLU A 358 -12.23 8.42 4.94
CA GLU A 358 -11.83 7.68 3.73
C GLU A 358 -10.67 8.37 3.00
N CYS A 359 -10.69 9.70 2.96
CA CYS A 359 -9.59 10.49 2.41
C CYS A 359 -8.32 10.33 3.27
N VAL A 360 -8.49 10.30 4.59
CA VAL A 360 -7.38 10.03 5.53
C VAL A 360 -6.83 8.61 5.36
N GLU A 361 -7.69 7.58 5.25
CA GLU A 361 -7.26 6.20 4.97
C GLU A 361 -6.46 6.13 3.66
N TYR A 362 -6.92 6.83 2.62
CA TYR A 362 -6.22 6.88 1.33
C TYR A 362 -4.83 7.52 1.45
N HIS A 363 -4.70 8.66 2.13
CA HIS A 363 -3.39 9.28 2.36
C HIS A 363 -2.47 8.39 3.19
N ARG A 364 -3.01 7.75 4.23
CA ARG A 364 -2.29 6.78 5.06
C ARG A 364 -1.74 5.61 4.23
N ALA A 365 -2.56 5.11 3.30
CA ALA A 365 -2.19 4.06 2.36
C ALA A 365 -1.02 4.49 1.44
N LEU A 366 -1.01 5.73 0.93
CA LEU A 366 0.13 6.25 0.17
C LEU A 366 1.42 6.27 1.00
N CYS A 367 1.32 6.53 2.30
CA CYS A 367 2.45 6.50 3.22
C CYS A 367 2.92 5.06 3.57
N GLY A 368 2.33 4.01 2.99
CA GLY A 368 2.62 2.61 3.32
C GLY A 368 2.10 2.18 4.69
N ARG A 369 1.23 2.99 5.30
CA ARG A 369 0.72 2.80 6.66
C ARG A 369 -0.76 2.39 6.55
N SER A 370 -1.01 1.13 6.80
CA SER A 370 -2.34 0.55 6.85
C SER A 370 -2.59 0.01 8.25
N ARG A 371 -3.87 -0.07 8.65
CA ARG A 371 -4.29 -0.86 9.81
C ARG A 371 -3.84 -2.32 9.76
N TYR A 372 -3.38 -2.80 8.60
CA TYR A 372 -2.86 -4.15 8.39
C TYR A 372 -1.36 -4.20 8.09
N SER A 373 -0.64 -3.07 8.09
CA SER A 373 0.81 -3.06 7.93
C SER A 373 1.42 -3.83 9.09
N LEU A 374 2.20 -4.86 8.78
CA LEU A 374 2.85 -5.71 9.76
C LEU A 374 3.92 -4.89 10.50
N GLY A 375 3.70 -4.63 11.79
CA GLY A 375 4.74 -4.19 12.72
C GLY A 375 4.64 -2.75 13.22
N SER A 376 4.00 -2.61 14.39
CA SER A 376 4.40 -1.73 15.49
C SER A 376 3.98 -2.43 16.79
N ASP A 377 4.65 -3.53 17.14
CA ASP A 377 4.57 -4.17 18.47
C ASP A 377 5.88 -3.92 19.24
#